data_AF-A0A9P0GLY5-F1
#
_entry.id   AF-A0A9P0GLY5-F1
#
_cell.length_a   1.000
_cell.length_b   1.000
_cell.length_c   1.000
_cell.angle_alpha   90.00
_cell.angle_beta   90.00
_cell.angle_gamma   90.00
#
_symmetry.space_group_name_H-M   'P 1'
#
loop_
_entity.id
_entity.type
_entity.pdbx_description
1 polymer ?
#
loop_
_entity_poly.entity_id
_entity_poly.type
_entity_poly.pdbx_seq_one_letter_code
_entity_poly.pdbx_strand_id
1 'polypeptide(L)'
;MSRFGNENQENIRKEVEKLVPQNTKRSKESVWRQFLQFCFEKSYDINSPSVSIEALSQILEDHAFNMKKKSLYDYKEGVVKVMWNSTAKQLKEMFFINYNIKFDPFTDPEFASARVARDAMRRKLQRDP
;
A
#
# COMPACT_ATOMS: atom_id res chain seq x y z
N MET A 1 -16.03 -28.40 -31.21
CA MET A 1 -15.49 -28.02 -29.87
C MET A 1 -14.55 -26.84 -30.06
N SER A 2 -14.71 -25.76 -29.30
CA SER A 2 -13.77 -24.63 -29.32
C SER A 2 -12.49 -25.01 -28.59
N ARG A 3 -11.32 -24.61 -29.11
CA ARG A 3 -10.02 -24.71 -28.42
C ARG A 3 -9.99 -23.90 -27.12
N PHE A 4 -10.79 -22.84 -27.03
CA PHE A 4 -10.80 -21.89 -25.93
C PHE A 4 -12.13 -21.95 -25.18
N GLY A 5 -12.07 -21.86 -23.84
CA GLY A 5 -13.24 -21.78 -22.98
C GLY A 5 -13.97 -20.45 -23.09
N ASN A 6 -15.26 -20.45 -22.75
CA ASN A 6 -16.15 -19.28 -22.79
C ASN A 6 -16.61 -18.87 -21.38
N GLU A 7 -15.74 -19.03 -20.38
CA GLU A 7 -16.08 -18.65 -19.00
C GLU A 7 -16.28 -17.13 -18.89
N ASN A 8 -17.30 -16.71 -18.14
CA ASN A 8 -17.59 -15.30 -17.99
C ASN A 8 -16.67 -14.64 -16.95
N GLN A 9 -16.49 -13.31 -17.06
CA GLN A 9 -15.60 -12.55 -16.17
C GLN A 9 -15.98 -12.63 -14.69
N GLU A 10 -17.27 -12.82 -14.38
CA GLU A 10 -17.75 -12.90 -13.01
C GLU A 10 -17.34 -14.21 -12.33
N ASN A 11 -17.50 -15.33 -13.02
CA ASN A 11 -17.09 -16.65 -12.55
C ASN A 11 -15.57 -16.73 -12.38
N ILE A 12 -14.82 -16.17 -13.32
CA ILE A 12 -13.35 -16.06 -13.21
C ILE A 12 -12.97 -15.31 -11.91
N ARG A 13 -13.62 -14.17 -11.62
CA ARG A 13 -13.36 -13.39 -10.39
C ARG A 13 -13.68 -14.18 -9.13
N LYS A 14 -14.83 -14.87 -9.09
CA LYS A 14 -15.23 -15.69 -7.94
C LYS A 14 -14.21 -16.79 -7.64
N GLU A 15 -13.71 -17.48 -8.67
CA GLU A 15 -12.69 -18.52 -8.49
C GLU A 15 -11.35 -17.94 -8.01
N VAL A 16 -10.94 -16.78 -8.53
CA VAL A 16 -9.72 -16.09 -8.08
C VAL A 16 -9.83 -15.67 -6.60
N GLU A 17 -10.98 -15.17 -6.17
CA GLU A 17 -11.20 -14.73 -4.78
C GLU A 17 -11.18 -15.88 -3.75
N LYS A 18 -11.62 -17.07 -4.16
CA LYS A 18 -11.58 -18.29 -3.33
C LYS A 18 -10.15 -18.73 -3.03
N LEU A 19 -9.22 -18.49 -3.95
CA LEU A 19 -7.83 -18.90 -3.82
C LEU A 19 -7.00 -18.01 -2.89
N VAL A 20 -7.48 -16.81 -2.54
CA VAL A 20 -6.74 -15.90 -1.66
C VAL A 20 -6.78 -16.44 -0.22
N PRO A 21 -5.63 -16.83 0.38
CA PRO A 21 -5.60 -17.38 1.72
C PRO A 21 -6.13 -16.37 2.76
N GLN A 22 -6.86 -16.87 3.76
CA GLN A 22 -7.46 -16.00 4.80
C GLN A 22 -6.41 -15.20 5.56
N ASN A 23 -5.23 -15.77 5.80
CA ASN A 23 -4.12 -15.09 6.46
C ASN A 23 -3.61 -13.90 5.63
N THR A 24 -3.58 -14.01 4.30
CA THR A 24 -3.22 -12.91 3.40
C THR A 24 -4.24 -11.79 3.48
N LYS A 25 -5.54 -12.11 3.52
CA LYS A 25 -6.61 -11.11 3.70
C LYS A 25 -6.45 -10.34 5.02
N ARG A 26 -6.30 -11.08 6.14
CA ARG A 26 -6.11 -10.51 7.47
C ARG A 26 -4.84 -9.66 7.57
N SER A 27 -3.74 -10.10 6.96
CA SER A 27 -2.48 -9.36 6.95
C SER A 27 -2.63 -8.03 6.23
N LYS A 28 -3.17 -8.03 5.01
CA LYS A 28 -3.42 -6.79 4.24
C LYS A 28 -4.29 -5.81 5.01
N GLU A 29 -5.40 -6.29 5.57
CA GLU A 29 -6.33 -5.49 6.37
C GLU A 29 -5.65 -4.89 7.60
N SER A 30 -4.81 -5.65 8.30
CA SER A 30 -4.03 -5.16 9.44
C SER A 30 -3.05 -4.06 9.04
N VAL A 31 -2.34 -4.22 7.91
CA VAL A 31 -1.45 -3.17 7.38
C VAL A 31 -2.24 -1.91 7.03
N TRP A 32 -3.39 -2.07 6.36
CA TRP A 32 -4.22 -0.95 5.95
C TRP A 32 -4.77 -0.18 7.15
N ARG A 33 -5.27 -0.87 8.17
CA ARG A 33 -5.74 -0.23 9.40
C ARG A 33 -4.66 0.59 10.09
N GLN A 34 -3.42 0.09 10.12
CA GLN A 34 -2.29 0.86 10.68
C GLN A 34 -1.99 2.11 9.84
N PHE A 35 -2.06 2.01 8.52
CA PHE A 35 -1.89 3.17 7.65
C PHE A 35 -3.02 4.20 7.83
N LEU A 36 -4.27 3.76 7.97
CA LEU A 36 -5.40 4.66 8.25
C LEU A 36 -5.23 5.37 9.60
N GLN A 37 -4.75 4.65 10.62
CA GLN A 37 -4.43 5.25 11.92
C GLN A 37 -3.32 6.31 11.78
N PHE A 38 -2.26 6.00 11.04
CA PHE A 38 -1.20 6.96 10.73
C PHE A 38 -1.74 8.21 10.04
N CYS A 39 -2.58 8.04 9.01
CA CYS A 39 -3.20 9.16 8.31
C CYS A 39 -4.07 10.01 9.25
N PHE A 40 -4.86 9.36 10.12
CA PHE A 40 -5.67 10.04 11.13
C PHE A 40 -4.81 10.87 12.09
N GLU A 41 -3.75 10.28 12.65
CA GLU A 41 -2.83 10.97 13.59
C GLU A 41 -2.10 12.15 12.93
N LYS A 42 -1.79 12.04 11.64
CA LYS A 42 -1.14 13.10 10.84
C LYS A 42 -2.10 14.07 10.19
N SER A 43 -3.41 13.91 10.38
CA SER A 43 -4.47 14.70 9.74
C SER A 43 -4.43 14.66 8.20
N TYR A 44 -4.05 13.53 7.61
CA TYR A 44 -4.12 13.29 6.18
C TYR A 44 -5.51 12.78 5.79
N ASP A 45 -6.20 13.53 4.92
CA ASP A 45 -7.51 13.12 4.38
C ASP A 45 -7.36 12.34 3.08
N ILE A 46 -7.04 11.06 3.17
CA ILE A 46 -6.93 10.19 1.99
C ILE A 46 -8.28 9.75 1.40
N ASN A 47 -9.41 10.08 2.05
CA ASN A 47 -10.75 9.69 1.59
C ASN A 47 -11.40 10.78 0.70
N SER A 48 -10.64 11.81 0.35
CA SER A 48 -11.11 12.87 -0.53
C SER A 48 -10.58 12.67 -1.95
N PRO A 49 -11.43 12.78 -2.99
CA PRO A 49 -10.97 12.76 -4.37
C PRO A 49 -10.11 13.97 -4.73
N SER A 50 -10.08 15.01 -3.88
CA SER A 50 -9.30 16.23 -4.11
C SER A 50 -7.82 16.09 -3.76
N VAL A 51 -7.41 14.98 -3.14
CA VAL A 51 -6.00 14.73 -2.83
C VAL A 51 -5.24 14.53 -4.13
N SER A 52 -4.24 15.38 -4.37
CA SER A 52 -3.40 15.28 -5.56
C SER A 52 -2.45 14.08 -5.48
N ILE A 53 -1.94 13.65 -6.63
CA ILE A 53 -0.97 12.54 -6.72
C ILE A 53 0.32 12.90 -5.96
N GLU A 54 0.73 14.16 -5.99
CA GLU A 54 1.88 14.67 -5.24
C GLU A 54 1.65 14.57 -3.74
N ALA A 55 0.45 14.90 -3.26
CA ALA A 55 0.10 14.73 -1.85
C ALA A 55 0.11 13.25 -1.44
N LEU A 56 -0.39 12.35 -2.29
CA LEU A 56 -0.29 10.90 -2.03
C LEU A 56 1.17 10.42 -1.97
N SER A 57 2.03 10.95 -2.84
CA SER A 57 3.47 10.68 -2.81
C SER A 57 4.09 11.16 -1.49
N GLN A 58 3.79 12.39 -1.06
CA GLN A 58 4.27 12.95 0.21
C GLN A 58 3.79 12.14 1.41
N ILE A 59 2.55 11.67 1.43
CA ILE A 59 2.01 10.82 2.50
C ILE A 59 2.77 9.48 2.54
N LEU A 60 3.04 8.87 1.39
CA LEU A 60 3.83 7.63 1.34
C LEU A 60 5.29 7.85 1.73
N GLU A 61 5.85 9.02 1.43
CA GLU A 61 7.18 9.44 1.87
C GLU A 61 7.23 9.61 3.41
N ASP A 62 6.27 10.31 4.01
CA ASP A 62 6.19 10.46 5.47
C ASP A 62 5.96 9.11 6.15
N HIS A 63 5.07 8.29 5.60
CA HIS A 63 4.80 6.95 6.09
C HIS A 63 6.06 6.06 6.10
N ALA A 64 6.95 6.21 5.12
CA ALA A 64 8.18 5.43 5.05
C ALA A 64 9.09 5.62 6.27
N PHE A 65 9.17 6.84 6.80
CA PHE A 65 10.03 7.19 7.94
C PHE A 65 9.32 7.12 9.30
N ASN A 66 8.01 7.33 9.33
CA ASN A 66 7.26 7.53 10.58
C ASN A 66 6.44 6.31 11.00
N MET A 67 6.40 5.25 10.20
CA MET A 67 5.71 4.03 10.57
C MET A 67 6.42 3.31 11.73
N LYS A 68 5.68 3.09 12.82
CA LYS A 68 6.17 2.45 14.05
C LYS A 68 5.23 1.37 14.55
N LYS A 69 5.75 0.48 15.40
CA LYS A 69 4.91 -0.45 16.17
C LYS A 69 4.05 0.32 17.17
N LYS A 70 2.96 -0.30 17.65
CA LYS A 70 2.18 0.23 18.77
C LYS A 70 3.00 0.50 20.04
N SER A 71 4.08 -0.26 20.24
CA SER A 71 5.03 -0.08 21.33
C SER A 71 6.03 1.07 21.09
N LEU A 72 5.87 1.85 20.03
CA LEU A 72 6.73 2.97 19.60
C LEU A 72 8.15 2.58 19.15
N TYR A 73 8.48 1.29 19.17
CA TYR A 73 9.70 0.75 18.59
C TYR A 73 9.61 0.68 17.07
N ASP A 74 10.78 0.78 16.43
CA ASP A 74 10.89 0.63 14.99
C ASP A 74 10.63 -0.83 14.55
N TYR A 75 10.17 -0.94 13.31
CA TYR A 75 10.09 -2.19 12.60
C TYR A 75 11.47 -2.65 12.14
N LYS A 76 11.63 -3.96 11.89
CA LYS A 76 12.80 -4.45 11.16
C LYS A 76 12.73 -3.95 9.70
N GLU A 77 13.88 -3.74 9.06
CA GLU A 77 13.96 -3.22 7.69
C GLU A 77 13.04 -3.97 6.70
N GLY A 78 13.00 -5.30 6.77
CA GLY A 78 12.20 -6.12 5.87
C GLY A 78 10.70 -5.89 6.06
N VAL A 79 10.29 -5.65 7.31
CA VAL A 79 8.90 -5.32 7.63
C VAL A 79 8.54 -3.93 7.10
N VAL A 80 9.46 -2.95 7.17
CA VAL A 80 9.24 -1.63 6.59
C VAL A 80 8.92 -1.72 5.10
N LYS A 81 9.72 -2.50 4.34
CA LYS A 81 9.47 -2.73 2.91
C LYS A 81 8.10 -3.34 2.64
N VAL A 82 7.75 -4.39 3.40
CA VAL A 82 6.50 -5.14 3.21
C VAL A 82 5.30 -4.25 3.49
N MET A 83 5.31 -3.54 4.62
CA MET A 83 4.24 -2.63 5.02
C MET A 83 4.08 -1.51 3.97
N TRP A 84 5.17 -0.83 3.61
CA TRP A 84 5.11 0.27 2.63
C TRP A 84 4.57 -0.20 1.27
N ASN A 85 5.08 -1.33 0.74
CA ASN A 85 4.61 -1.86 -0.55
C ASN A 85 3.14 -2.29 -0.50
N SER A 86 2.71 -2.90 0.60
CA SER A 86 1.31 -3.31 0.79
C SER A 86 0.39 -2.08 0.90
N THR A 87 0.81 -1.04 1.61
CA THR A 87 0.09 0.24 1.69
C THR A 87 -0.01 0.90 0.32
N ALA A 88 1.09 1.05 -0.41
CA ALA A 88 1.12 1.68 -1.73
C ALA A 88 0.18 0.97 -2.73
N LYS A 89 0.18 -0.37 -2.71
CA LYS A 89 -0.75 -1.16 -3.54
C LYS A 89 -2.21 -0.94 -3.16
N GLN A 90 -2.53 -0.95 -1.87
CA GLN A 90 -3.90 -0.74 -1.39
C GLN A 90 -4.37 0.71 -1.64
N LEU A 91 -3.48 1.69 -1.56
CA LEU A 91 -3.78 3.08 -1.88
C LEU A 91 -4.15 3.25 -3.36
N LYS A 92 -3.35 2.64 -4.26
CA LYS A 92 -3.66 2.57 -5.70
C LYS A 92 -5.01 1.90 -5.96
N GLU A 93 -5.27 0.76 -5.32
CA GLU A 93 -6.54 0.03 -5.45
C GLU A 93 -7.72 0.88 -4.97
N MET A 94 -7.61 1.53 -3.81
CA MET A 94 -8.65 2.36 -3.21
C MET A 94 -9.01 3.55 -4.10
N PHE A 95 -8.02 4.32 -4.57
CA PHE A 95 -8.27 5.48 -5.43
C PHE A 95 -8.85 5.10 -6.79
N PHE A 96 -8.43 3.97 -7.34
CA PHE A 96 -9.01 3.46 -8.58
C PHE A 96 -10.48 3.05 -8.39
N ILE A 97 -10.79 2.30 -7.32
CA ILE A 97 -12.15 1.82 -7.05
C ILE A 97 -13.10 2.97 -6.72
N ASN A 98 -12.68 3.91 -5.87
CA ASN A 98 -13.56 4.95 -5.34
C ASN A 98 -13.68 6.17 -6.26
N TYR A 99 -12.61 6.50 -7.00
CA TYR A 99 -12.54 7.77 -7.76
C TYR A 99 -12.12 7.58 -9.22
N ASN A 100 -11.84 6.35 -9.67
CA ASN A 100 -11.30 6.06 -11.00
C ASN A 100 -9.98 6.81 -11.31
N ILE A 101 -9.24 7.19 -10.28
CA ILE A 101 -7.93 7.84 -10.41
C ILE A 101 -6.86 6.76 -10.56
N LYS A 102 -6.00 6.91 -11.57
CA LYS A 102 -4.93 5.95 -11.89
C LYS A 102 -3.57 6.57 -11.62
N PHE A 103 -2.76 5.84 -10.85
CA PHE A 103 -1.34 6.09 -10.65
C PHE A 103 -0.67 4.75 -10.30
N ASP A 104 0.66 4.71 -10.36
CA ASP A 104 1.49 3.60 -9.97
C ASP A 104 2.63 4.06 -9.05
N PRO A 105 2.54 3.82 -7.73
CA PRO A 105 3.57 4.20 -6.77
C PRO A 105 4.94 3.57 -7.01
N PHE A 106 5.02 2.52 -7.84
CA PHE A 106 6.25 1.77 -8.09
C PHE A 106 6.98 2.26 -9.33
N THR A 107 6.29 2.87 -10.29
CA THR A 107 6.88 3.33 -11.56
C THR A 107 6.75 4.83 -11.80
N ASP A 108 5.68 5.45 -11.31
CA ASP A 108 5.39 6.85 -11.65
C ASP A 108 6.47 7.78 -11.06
N PRO A 109 6.94 8.78 -11.83
CA PRO A 109 8.01 9.69 -11.39
C PRO A 109 7.70 10.45 -10.09
N GLU A 110 6.44 10.81 -9.88
CA GLU A 110 5.94 11.56 -8.72
C GLU A 110 6.25 10.83 -7.40
N PHE A 111 6.35 9.51 -7.44
CA PHE A 111 6.63 8.65 -6.28
C PHE A 111 8.12 8.31 -6.11
N ALA A 112 9.02 8.89 -6.91
CA ALA A 112 10.45 8.60 -6.82
C ALA A 112 11.01 8.90 -5.42
N SER A 113 10.68 10.07 -4.86
CA SER A 113 11.10 10.45 -3.50
C SER A 113 10.57 9.50 -2.43
N ALA A 114 9.29 9.13 -2.50
CA ALA A 114 8.68 8.19 -1.57
C ALA A 114 9.36 6.80 -1.59
N ARG A 115 9.74 6.31 -2.79
CA ARG A 115 10.50 5.07 -2.94
C ARG A 115 11.90 5.18 -2.34
N VAL A 116 12.59 6.30 -2.59
CA VAL A 116 13.91 6.59 -2.02
C VAL A 116 13.85 6.68 -0.49
N ALA A 117 12.83 7.32 0.06
CA ALA A 117 12.60 7.43 1.51
C ALA A 117 12.45 6.06 2.18
N ARG A 118 11.64 5.16 1.58
CA ARG A 118 11.53 3.76 2.02
C ARG A 118 12.90 3.09 2.06
N ASP A 119 13.68 3.19 0.99
CA ASP A 119 14.98 2.52 0.91
C ASP A 119 16.02 3.16 1.85
N ALA A 120 15.95 4.47 2.08
CA ALA A 120 16.77 5.16 3.08
C ALA A 120 16.45 4.67 4.50
N MET A 121 15.17 4.59 4.88
CA MET A 121 14.78 4.09 6.20
C MET A 121 15.20 2.62 6.40
N ARG A 122 15.07 1.78 5.36
CA ARG A 122 15.56 0.40 5.40
C ARG A 122 17.06 0.33 5.66
N ARG A 123 17.86 1.13 4.95
CA ARG A 123 19.31 1.18 5.15
C ARG A 123 19.69 1.69 6.55
N LYS A 124 18.93 2.63 7.10
CA LYS A 124 19.11 3.11 8.47
C LYS A 124 18.93 1.96 9.47
N LEU A 125 17.83 1.24 9.37
CA LEU A 125 17.49 0.12 10.26
C LEU A 125 18.38 -1.12 10.07
N GLN A 126 19.09 -1.25 8.94
CA GLN A 126 20.10 -2.30 8.75
C GLN A 126 21.42 -2.01 9.46
N ARG A 127 21.71 -0.74 9.74
CA ARG A 127 22.96 -0.31 10.37
C ARG A 127 22.88 -0.33 11.90
N ASP A 128 21.68 -0.25 12.47
CA ASP A 128 21.47 -0.42 13.91
C ASP A 128 21.50 -1.92 14.26
N PRO A 129 22.47 -2.39 15.06
CA PRO A 129 22.59 -3.80 15.48
C PRO A 129 21.42 -4.30 16.33
#